data_AF-A0A395LWJ6-F1
#
_entry.id   AF-A0A395LWJ6-F1
#
_cell.length_a   1.000
_cell.length_b   1.000
_cell.length_c   1.000
_cell.angle_alpha   90.00
_cell.angle_beta   90.00
_cell.angle_gamma   90.00
#
_symmetry.space_group_name_H-M   'P 1'
#
loop_
_entity.id
_entity.type
_entity.pdbx_description
1 polymer ?
#
loop_
_entity_poly.entity_id
_entity_poly.type
_entity_poly.pdbx_seq_one_letter_code
_entity_poly.pdbx_strand_id
1 'polypeptide(L)'
;MNKSLTRLWLSITLISLIFATGCSKQELFIEGEVVMSYVNVGDKTLIDHPVFLLADSVVSQNLERWRMGFKAELKAIDSVESRLNFIIDSLRKAIANAGKNTEALEKIFMAYNDTLNLFYKERNKYKASLLKTLIIQLPKLKGIKTNQQGKFRFDAATLGTELKPGKYVLMSGYDAERQSGILFQTVELTDKPIRTQLTVRDIDPVLNFYVEQGKEGVAVQK
;
A
#
# COMPACT_ATOMS: atom_id res chain seq x y z
N MET A 1 -66.90 20.64 -27.14
CA MET A 1 -66.58 20.24 -25.74
C MET A 1 -65.51 19.14 -25.82
N ASN A 2 -64.26 19.39 -25.40
CA ASN A 2 -63.22 18.32 -25.22
C ASN A 2 -61.85 18.82 -24.69
N LYS A 3 -61.66 20.13 -24.52
CA LYS A 3 -60.39 20.71 -23.99
C LYS A 3 -60.22 20.61 -22.46
N SER A 4 -61.31 20.30 -21.73
CA SER A 4 -61.31 20.19 -20.26
C SER A 4 -60.78 18.83 -19.77
N LEU A 5 -61.24 17.74 -20.39
CA LEU A 5 -60.85 16.37 -20.05
C LEU A 5 -59.37 16.09 -20.36
N THR A 6 -58.85 16.62 -21.47
CA THR A 6 -57.43 16.46 -21.85
C THR A 6 -56.48 17.16 -20.88
N ARG A 7 -56.87 18.32 -20.31
CA ARG A 7 -56.08 19.03 -19.30
C ARG A 7 -56.06 18.29 -17.96
N LEU A 8 -57.14 17.61 -17.60
CA LEU A 8 -57.24 16.83 -16.35
C LEU A 8 -56.35 15.57 -16.40
N TRP A 9 -56.30 14.90 -17.55
CA TRP A 9 -55.44 13.73 -17.75
C TRP A 9 -53.95 14.08 -17.76
N LEU A 10 -53.57 15.21 -18.37
CA LEU A 10 -52.19 15.71 -18.38
C LEU A 10 -51.69 16.12 -16.99
N SER A 11 -52.57 16.60 -16.11
CA SER A 11 -52.19 16.98 -14.74
C SER A 11 -52.03 15.77 -13.83
N ILE A 12 -52.85 14.73 -14.00
CA ILE A 12 -52.72 13.48 -13.24
C ILE A 12 -51.44 12.70 -13.61
N THR A 13 -51.09 12.63 -14.90
CA THR A 13 -49.84 11.98 -15.34
C THR A 13 -48.60 12.76 -14.94
N LEU A 14 -48.65 14.09 -14.91
CA LEU A 14 -47.52 14.91 -14.47
C LEU A 14 -47.28 14.78 -12.96
N ILE A 15 -48.35 14.71 -12.15
CA ILE A 15 -48.24 14.52 -10.70
C ILE A 15 -47.68 13.13 -10.37
N SER A 16 -48.14 12.06 -11.05
CA SER A 16 -47.56 10.72 -10.85
C SER A 16 -46.13 10.60 -11.35
N LEU A 17 -45.71 11.37 -12.36
CA LEU A 17 -44.31 11.47 -12.79
C LEU A 17 -43.42 12.20 -11.75
N ILE A 18 -43.96 13.20 -11.05
CA ILE A 18 -43.26 13.94 -9.99
C ILE A 18 -43.17 13.10 -8.69
N PHE A 19 -44.15 12.24 -8.40
CA PHE A 19 -44.07 11.32 -7.26
C PHE A 19 -43.22 10.05 -7.54
N ALA A 20 -42.99 9.69 -8.81
CA ALA A 20 -42.11 8.58 -9.17
C ALA A 20 -40.61 8.93 -9.09
N THR A 21 -40.23 10.21 -9.08
CA THR A 21 -38.83 10.66 -8.97
C THR A 21 -38.37 10.86 -7.52
N GLY A 22 -39.24 10.63 -6.53
CA GLY A 22 -39.02 10.97 -5.12
C GLY A 22 -38.48 9.86 -4.21
N CYS A 23 -37.98 8.74 -4.74
CA CYS A 23 -37.40 7.66 -3.92
C CYS A 23 -36.19 6.98 -4.58
N SER A 24 -35.38 7.75 -5.30
CA SER A 24 -34.02 7.31 -5.62
C SER A 24 -33.23 7.28 -4.32
N LYS A 25 -33.11 6.10 -3.69
CA LYS A 25 -32.13 5.88 -2.62
C LYS A 25 -30.79 6.35 -3.17
N GLN A 26 -30.23 7.39 -2.55
CA GLN A 26 -28.93 7.92 -2.94
C GLN A 26 -27.92 6.78 -2.83
N GLU A 27 -27.37 6.33 -3.96
CA GLU A 27 -26.46 5.19 -4.02
C GLU A 27 -25.23 5.49 -3.14
N LEU A 28 -24.94 4.58 -2.20
CA LEU A 28 -23.73 4.66 -1.39
C LEU A 28 -22.52 4.27 -2.25
N PHE A 29 -21.50 5.12 -2.22
CA PHE A 29 -20.23 4.86 -2.88
C PHE A 29 -19.06 5.32 -2.02
N ILE A 30 -17.90 4.72 -2.27
CA ILE A 30 -16.61 5.18 -1.77
C ILE A 30 -15.76 5.49 -2.99
N GLU A 31 -15.44 6.76 -3.20
CA GLU A 31 -14.57 7.19 -4.30
C GLU A 31 -13.36 7.95 -3.78
N GLY A 32 -12.29 7.95 -4.57
CA GLY A 32 -11.07 8.62 -4.17
C GLY A 32 -9.97 8.56 -5.20
N GLU A 33 -8.79 8.97 -4.78
CA GLU A 33 -7.57 9.01 -5.59
C GLU A 33 -6.44 8.31 -4.84
N VAL A 34 -5.51 7.72 -5.60
CA VAL A 34 -4.24 7.21 -5.04
C VAL A 34 -3.12 8.15 -5.45
N VAL A 35 -2.52 8.84 -4.47
CA VAL A 35 -1.50 9.86 -4.66
C VAL A 35 -0.24 9.47 -3.89
N MET A 36 0.87 9.28 -4.59
CA MET A 36 2.17 9.01 -3.97
C MET A 36 3.10 10.19 -4.14
N SER A 37 3.63 10.70 -3.03
CA SER A 37 4.68 11.71 -3.05
C SER A 37 6.02 11.01 -3.00
N TYR A 38 6.82 11.16 -4.06
CA TYR A 38 8.19 10.65 -4.08
C TYR A 38 9.15 11.80 -3.80
N VAL A 39 10.06 11.59 -2.85
CA VAL A 39 11.13 12.56 -2.54
C VAL A 39 11.85 12.89 -3.85
N ASN A 40 11.83 14.17 -4.23
CA ASN A 40 12.40 14.76 -5.46
C ASN A 40 11.56 14.73 -6.75
N VAL A 41 10.35 14.16 -6.76
CA VAL A 41 9.51 14.09 -7.98
C VAL A 41 8.14 14.75 -7.82
N GLY A 42 7.76 15.08 -6.57
CA GLY A 42 6.44 15.63 -6.25
C GLY A 42 5.34 14.56 -6.21
N ASP A 43 4.10 15.00 -6.05
CA ASP A 43 2.93 14.13 -5.96
C ASP A 43 2.60 13.53 -7.34
N LYS A 44 2.52 12.20 -7.40
CA LYS A 44 2.18 11.45 -8.60
C LYS A 44 0.94 10.60 -8.33
N THR A 45 -0.08 10.78 -9.16
CA THR A 45 -1.25 9.90 -9.16
C THR A 45 -0.90 8.54 -9.75
N LEU A 46 -1.34 7.47 -9.08
CA LEU A 46 -1.10 6.10 -9.56
C LEU A 46 -2.23 5.67 -10.50
N ILE A 47 -1.92 5.43 -11.77
CA ILE A 47 -2.84 4.99 -12.84
C ILE A 47 -2.80 3.47 -13.06
N ASP A 48 -3.92 2.88 -13.50
CA ASP A 48 -4.09 1.41 -13.68
C ASP A 48 -3.70 0.59 -12.45
N HIS A 49 -3.85 1.19 -11.27
CA HIS A 49 -3.25 0.70 -10.05
C HIS A 49 -4.32 0.05 -9.16
N PRO A 50 -4.10 -1.17 -8.63
CA PRO A 50 -5.13 -1.88 -7.91
C PRO A 50 -5.44 -1.25 -6.55
N VAL A 51 -6.74 -1.07 -6.29
CA VAL A 51 -7.31 -0.63 -5.03
C VAL A 51 -8.32 -1.68 -4.58
N PHE A 52 -8.26 -2.01 -3.29
CA PHE A 52 -9.10 -3.03 -2.68
C PHE A 52 -9.98 -2.37 -1.61
N LEU A 53 -11.23 -2.82 -1.54
CA LEU A 53 -12.16 -2.46 -0.49
C LEU A 53 -12.61 -3.72 0.22
N LEU A 54 -12.50 -3.73 1.54
CA LEU A 54 -12.82 -4.88 2.35
C LEU A 54 -13.59 -4.43 3.59
N ALA A 55 -14.55 -5.24 4.04
CA ALA A 55 -15.17 -4.99 5.35
C ALA A 55 -14.15 -5.23 6.46
N ASP A 56 -14.05 -4.31 7.43
CA ASP A 56 -13.04 -4.34 8.50
C ASP A 56 -13.03 -5.67 9.29
N SER A 57 -14.21 -6.25 9.49
CA SER A 57 -14.42 -7.55 10.14
C SER A 57 -13.73 -8.73 9.44
N VAL A 58 -13.48 -8.64 8.13
CA VAL A 58 -12.82 -9.69 7.32
C VAL A 58 -11.30 -9.52 7.30
N VAL A 59 -10.83 -8.27 7.38
CA VAL A 59 -9.42 -7.92 7.16
C VAL A 59 -8.60 -8.07 8.42
N SER A 60 -9.13 -7.61 9.55
CA SER A 60 -8.35 -7.40 10.78
C SER A 60 -7.53 -8.62 11.20
N GLN A 61 -8.10 -9.83 11.20
CA GLN A 61 -7.38 -11.03 11.66
C GLN A 61 -6.37 -11.61 10.67
N ASN A 62 -6.65 -11.54 9.36
CA ASN A 62 -5.75 -12.07 8.34
C ASN A 62 -4.59 -11.12 8.10
N LEU A 63 -4.88 -9.82 8.03
CA LEU A 63 -3.87 -8.78 7.87
C LEU A 63 -2.92 -8.73 9.07
N GLU A 64 -3.44 -8.87 10.29
CA GLU A 64 -2.58 -8.88 11.48
C GLU A 64 -1.66 -10.11 11.52
N ARG A 65 -2.13 -11.28 11.06
CA ARG A 65 -1.25 -12.44 10.87
C ARG A 65 -0.13 -12.17 9.87
N TRP A 66 -0.43 -11.51 8.76
CA TRP A 66 0.59 -11.11 7.78
C TRP A 66 1.57 -10.10 8.35
N ARG A 67 1.09 -9.07 9.06
CA ARG A 67 1.93 -8.07 9.76
C ARG A 67 2.87 -8.75 10.77
N MET A 68 2.35 -9.63 11.61
CA MET A 68 3.15 -10.36 12.60
C MET A 68 4.20 -11.26 11.93
N GLY A 69 3.83 -12.02 10.90
CA GLY A 69 4.76 -12.87 10.14
C GLY A 69 5.87 -12.07 9.49
N PHE A 70 5.52 -11.00 8.77
CA PHE A 70 6.47 -10.10 8.13
C PHE A 70 7.43 -9.47 9.16
N LYS A 71 6.90 -8.97 10.28
CA LYS A 71 7.70 -8.40 11.37
C LYS A 71 8.69 -9.41 11.98
N ALA A 72 8.27 -10.66 12.15
CA ALA A 72 9.13 -11.72 12.69
C ALA A 72 10.29 -12.05 11.72
N GLU A 73 10.00 -12.16 10.42
CA GLU A 73 11.03 -12.38 9.38
C GLU A 73 12.02 -11.21 9.29
N LEU A 74 11.51 -9.98 9.30
CA LEU A 74 12.37 -8.78 9.31
C LEU A 74 13.28 -8.74 10.55
N LYS A 75 12.77 -9.10 11.72
CA LYS A 75 13.57 -9.16 12.95
C LYS A 75 14.72 -10.16 12.85
N ALA A 76 14.51 -11.31 12.20
CA ALA A 76 15.57 -12.29 11.99
C ALA A 76 16.67 -11.73 11.07
N ILE A 77 16.27 -11.04 10.00
CA ILE A 77 17.19 -10.36 9.08
C ILE A 77 17.98 -9.26 9.80
N ASP A 78 17.32 -8.39 10.56
CA ASP A 78 17.97 -7.26 11.23
C ASP A 78 18.96 -7.75 12.32
N SER A 79 18.72 -8.93 12.89
CA SER A 79 19.69 -9.61 13.78
C SER A 79 20.96 -10.03 13.05
N VAL A 80 20.89 -10.44 11.78
CA VAL A 80 22.09 -10.81 10.99
C VAL A 80 22.90 -9.56 10.67
N GLU A 81 22.25 -8.48 10.26
CA GLU A 81 22.87 -7.16 10.03
C GLU A 81 23.63 -6.68 11.27
N SER A 82 22.97 -6.74 12.44
CA SER A 82 23.56 -6.31 13.71
C SER A 82 24.82 -7.10 14.06
N ARG A 83 24.83 -8.42 13.80
CA ARG A 83 26.00 -9.27 14.03
C ARG A 83 27.16 -8.94 13.09
N LEU A 84 26.88 -8.72 11.80
CA LEU A 84 27.91 -8.33 10.84
C LEU A 84 28.53 -6.98 11.21
N ASN A 85 27.71 -5.98 11.54
CA ASN A 85 28.19 -4.68 11.99
C ASN A 85 29.04 -4.79 13.27
N PHE A 86 28.63 -5.60 14.25
CA PHE A 86 29.40 -5.83 15.47
C PHE A 86 30.79 -6.43 15.18
N ILE A 87 30.89 -7.40 14.26
CA ILE A 87 32.17 -7.99 13.87
C ILE A 87 33.06 -6.95 13.16
N ILE A 88 32.50 -6.20 12.22
CA ILE A 88 33.20 -5.14 11.48
C ILE A 88 33.74 -4.07 12.43
N ASP A 89 32.93 -3.61 13.38
CA ASP A 89 33.33 -2.62 14.38
C ASP A 89 34.41 -3.17 15.32
N SER A 90 34.32 -4.45 15.70
CA SER A 90 35.32 -5.11 16.53
C SER A 90 36.66 -5.24 15.80
N LEU A 91 36.64 -5.61 14.52
CA LEU A 91 37.83 -5.67 13.67
C LEU A 91 38.45 -4.28 13.47
N ARG A 92 37.62 -3.25 13.23
CA ARG A 92 38.09 -1.86 13.10
C ARG A 92 38.82 -1.40 14.36
N LYS A 93 38.27 -1.69 15.55
CA LYS A 93 38.92 -1.36 16.84
C LYS A 93 40.22 -2.15 17.04
N ALA A 94 40.24 -3.44 16.68
CA ALA A 94 41.45 -4.27 16.80
C ALA A 94 42.59 -3.77 15.90
N ILE A 95 42.28 -3.40 14.65
CA ILE A 95 43.26 -2.81 13.71
C ILE A 95 43.83 -1.50 14.28
N ALA A 96 42.96 -0.61 14.76
CA ALA A 96 43.38 0.67 15.33
C ALA A 96 44.29 0.50 16.56
N ASN A 97 44.03 -0.53 17.39
CA ASN A 97 44.80 -0.78 18.61
C ASN A 97 46.12 -1.55 18.37
N ALA A 98 46.21 -2.35 17.30
CA ALA A 98 47.38 -3.17 17.03
C ALA A 98 48.61 -2.36 16.57
N GLY A 99 48.41 -1.22 15.89
CA GLY A 99 49.45 -0.26 15.52
C GLY A 99 50.47 -0.70 14.46
N LYS A 100 50.78 -2.01 14.36
CA LYS A 100 51.64 -2.65 13.32
C LYS A 100 51.18 -4.08 13.05
N ASN A 101 51.60 -4.67 11.92
CA ASN A 101 51.32 -6.06 11.52
C ASN A 101 49.81 -6.40 11.42
N THR A 102 49.00 -5.48 10.86
CA THR A 102 47.54 -5.59 10.76
C THR A 102 47.05 -6.21 9.46
N GLU A 103 47.92 -6.57 8.52
CA GLU A 103 47.53 -6.97 7.16
C GLU A 103 46.54 -8.14 7.13
N ALA A 104 46.71 -9.15 8.00
CA ALA A 104 45.75 -10.25 8.12
C ALA A 104 44.39 -9.79 8.66
N LEU A 105 44.37 -8.87 9.63
CA LEU A 105 43.13 -8.30 10.19
C LEU A 105 42.42 -7.41 9.17
N GLU A 106 43.16 -6.64 8.38
CA GLU A 106 42.63 -5.80 7.30
C GLU A 106 41.99 -6.64 6.19
N LYS A 107 42.61 -7.76 5.80
CA LYS A 107 42.01 -8.71 4.85
C LYS A 107 40.69 -9.27 5.36
N ILE A 108 40.62 -9.66 6.64
CA ILE A 108 39.39 -10.15 7.27
C ILE A 108 38.34 -9.02 7.34
N PHE A 109 38.74 -7.81 7.71
CA PHE A 109 37.86 -6.64 7.74
C PHE A 109 37.23 -6.35 6.37
N MET A 110 38.03 -6.37 5.30
CA MET A 110 37.52 -6.20 3.93
C MET A 110 36.52 -7.31 3.56
N ALA A 111 36.84 -8.57 3.84
CA ALA A 111 35.94 -9.70 3.55
C ALA A 111 34.58 -9.59 4.29
N TYR A 112 34.58 -9.12 5.53
CA TYR A 112 33.32 -8.88 6.26
C TYR A 112 32.52 -7.68 5.71
N ASN A 113 33.19 -6.61 5.25
CA ASN A 113 32.49 -5.51 4.55
C ASN A 113 31.87 -5.99 3.23
N ASP A 114 32.59 -6.80 2.45
CA ASP A 114 32.05 -7.38 1.21
C ASP A 114 30.84 -8.28 1.50
N THR A 115 30.93 -9.08 2.57
CA THR A 115 29.82 -9.90 3.07
C THR A 115 28.62 -9.04 3.47
N LEU A 116 28.83 -7.92 4.17
CA LEU A 116 27.77 -6.99 4.54
C LEU A 116 27.10 -6.37 3.31
N ASN A 117 27.87 -6.00 2.29
CA ASN A 117 27.31 -5.45 1.05
C ASN A 117 26.51 -6.49 0.25
N LEU A 118 26.97 -7.75 0.20
CA LEU A 118 26.21 -8.86 -0.37
C LEU A 118 24.93 -9.10 0.42
N PHE A 119 25.03 -9.08 1.75
CA PHE A 119 23.89 -9.23 2.64
C PHE A 119 22.83 -8.15 2.38
N TYR A 120 23.21 -6.87 2.24
CA TYR A 120 22.27 -5.81 1.90
C TYR A 120 21.54 -6.07 0.58
N LYS A 121 22.25 -6.51 -0.46
CA LYS A 121 21.66 -6.85 -1.76
C LYS A 121 20.61 -7.95 -1.63
N GLU A 122 20.98 -9.09 -1.04
CA GLU A 122 20.07 -10.23 -0.91
C GLU A 122 18.91 -9.93 0.03
N ARG A 123 19.15 -9.20 1.12
CA ARG A 123 18.12 -8.70 2.03
C ARG A 123 17.09 -7.87 1.28
N ASN A 124 17.52 -6.85 0.53
CA ASN A 124 16.60 -5.95 -0.17
C ASN A 124 15.79 -6.71 -1.22
N LYS A 125 16.43 -7.64 -1.96
CA LYS A 125 15.77 -8.54 -2.91
C LYS A 125 14.71 -9.42 -2.23
N TYR A 126 15.04 -10.00 -1.08
CA TYR A 126 14.11 -10.81 -0.30
C TYR A 126 12.92 -10.00 0.20
N LYS A 127 13.16 -8.85 0.84
CA LYS A 127 12.10 -7.95 1.34
C LYS A 127 11.16 -7.51 0.20
N ALA A 128 11.70 -7.15 -0.96
CA ALA A 128 10.90 -6.79 -2.14
C ALA A 128 10.09 -7.98 -2.68
N SER A 129 10.68 -9.17 -2.74
CA SER A 129 9.99 -10.39 -3.19
C SER A 129 8.86 -10.80 -2.25
N LEU A 130 9.07 -10.68 -0.95
CA LEU A 130 8.10 -10.98 0.09
C LEU A 130 6.91 -10.02 0.02
N LEU A 131 7.16 -8.71 -0.07
CA LEU A 131 6.12 -7.70 -0.25
C LEU A 131 5.36 -7.89 -1.57
N LYS A 132 6.06 -8.16 -2.69
CA LYS A 132 5.40 -8.49 -3.97
C LYS A 132 4.50 -9.71 -3.84
N THR A 133 4.93 -10.74 -3.11
CA THR A 133 4.11 -11.92 -2.87
C THR A 133 2.85 -11.58 -2.07
N LEU A 134 2.98 -10.80 -0.99
CA LEU A 134 1.84 -10.32 -0.21
C LEU A 134 0.88 -9.49 -1.07
N ILE A 135 1.42 -8.59 -1.90
CA ILE A 135 0.66 -7.77 -2.84
C ILE A 135 -0.02 -8.65 -3.91
N ILE A 136 0.59 -9.74 -4.39
CA ILE A 136 -0.02 -10.69 -5.35
C ILE A 136 -1.13 -11.54 -4.71
N GLN A 137 -1.08 -11.77 -3.40
CA GLN A 137 -2.18 -12.44 -2.69
C GLN A 137 -3.40 -11.53 -2.50
N LEU A 138 -3.23 -10.20 -2.49
CA LEU A 138 -4.34 -9.23 -2.40
C LEU A 138 -5.32 -9.32 -3.58
N PRO A 139 -4.93 -9.47 -4.87
CA PRO A 139 -5.80 -9.70 -6.02
C PRO A 139 -6.77 -10.87 -5.96
N LYS A 140 -6.58 -11.83 -5.03
CA LYS A 140 -7.61 -12.84 -4.75
C LYS A 140 -8.86 -12.21 -4.12
N LEU A 141 -8.71 -11.00 -3.59
CA LEU A 141 -9.78 -10.11 -3.18
C LEU A 141 -10.21 -9.30 -4.41
N LYS A 142 -11.52 -9.24 -4.67
CA LYS A 142 -12.05 -8.42 -5.77
C LYS A 142 -11.63 -6.96 -5.55
N GLY A 143 -10.75 -6.45 -6.41
CA GLY A 143 -10.30 -5.06 -6.42
C GLY A 143 -10.73 -4.35 -7.70
N ILE A 144 -10.61 -3.03 -7.71
CA ILE A 144 -10.75 -2.19 -8.90
C ILE A 144 -9.42 -1.56 -9.22
N LYS A 145 -9.21 -1.18 -10.48
CA LYS A 145 -8.04 -0.41 -10.87
C LYS A 145 -8.37 1.08 -10.92
N THR A 146 -7.42 1.92 -10.55
CA THR A 146 -7.54 3.36 -10.78
C THR A 146 -7.61 3.67 -12.29
N ASN A 147 -8.34 4.71 -12.65
CA ASN A 147 -8.45 5.18 -14.03
C ASN A 147 -7.21 5.99 -14.45
N GLN A 148 -7.27 6.60 -15.64
CA GLN A 148 -6.18 7.42 -16.20
C GLN A 148 -5.91 8.73 -15.43
N GLN A 149 -6.81 9.10 -14.51
CA GLN A 149 -6.65 10.21 -13.59
C GLN A 149 -6.26 9.73 -12.18
N GLY A 150 -5.95 8.45 -12.00
CA GLY A 150 -5.61 7.84 -10.71
C GLY A 150 -6.79 7.75 -9.72
N LYS A 151 -8.02 7.87 -10.22
CA LYS A 151 -9.26 7.79 -9.42
C LYS A 151 -9.79 6.37 -9.35
N PHE A 152 -10.35 6.00 -8.22
CA PHE A 152 -11.08 4.76 -7.99
C PHE A 152 -12.49 5.06 -7.47
N ARG A 153 -13.43 4.14 -7.69
CA ARG A 153 -14.79 4.23 -7.18
C ARG A 153 -15.36 2.83 -6.92
N PHE A 154 -15.82 2.60 -5.70
CA PHE A 154 -16.57 1.44 -5.28
C PHE A 154 -18.04 1.81 -5.11
N ASP A 155 -18.90 1.09 -5.82
CA ASP A 155 -20.35 1.25 -5.89
C ASP A 155 -21.00 -0.10 -6.26
N ALA A 156 -22.32 -0.14 -6.44
CA ALA A 156 -23.01 -1.40 -6.71
C ALA A 156 -22.58 -2.02 -8.05
N ALA A 157 -22.29 -1.18 -9.05
CA ALA A 157 -21.85 -1.62 -10.37
C ALA A 157 -20.47 -2.29 -10.34
N THR A 158 -19.54 -1.72 -9.58
CA THR A 158 -18.16 -2.24 -9.47
C THR A 158 -18.04 -3.44 -8.54
N LEU A 159 -18.87 -3.53 -7.49
CA LEU A 159 -18.83 -4.62 -6.53
C LEU A 159 -19.79 -5.79 -6.88
N GLY A 160 -20.80 -5.53 -7.70
CA GLY A 160 -21.91 -6.46 -7.97
C GLY A 160 -22.90 -6.61 -6.80
N THR A 161 -22.78 -5.75 -5.77
CA THR A 161 -23.64 -5.73 -4.59
C THR A 161 -23.65 -4.33 -3.98
N GLU A 162 -24.76 -3.94 -3.36
CA GLU A 162 -24.87 -2.63 -2.70
C GLU A 162 -23.92 -2.52 -1.50
N LEU A 163 -23.24 -1.38 -1.40
CA LEU A 163 -22.51 -1.00 -0.19
C LEU A 163 -23.50 -0.75 0.95
N LYS A 164 -23.11 -1.15 2.16
CA LYS A 164 -23.90 -0.97 3.38
C LYS A 164 -23.14 -0.03 4.33
N PRO A 165 -23.83 0.72 5.19
CA PRO A 165 -23.15 1.44 6.26
C PRO A 165 -22.29 0.49 7.10
N GLY A 166 -21.05 0.88 7.39
CA GLY A 166 -20.09 0.07 8.11
C GLY A 166 -18.65 0.55 7.94
N LYS A 167 -17.73 -0.11 8.66
CA LYS A 167 -16.29 0.14 8.56
C LYS A 167 -15.68 -0.70 7.46
N TYR A 168 -14.93 -0.04 6.60
CA TYR A 168 -14.21 -0.64 5.50
C TYR A 168 -12.73 -0.28 5.59
N VAL A 169 -11.92 -1.12 4.97
CA VAL A 169 -10.51 -0.90 4.77
C VAL A 169 -10.28 -0.69 3.28
N LEU A 170 -9.67 0.43 2.93
CA LEU A 170 -9.08 0.70 1.64
C LEU A 170 -7.61 0.29 1.67
N MET A 171 -7.21 -0.51 0.69
CA MET A 171 -5.82 -0.95 0.55
C MET A 171 -5.32 -0.78 -0.88
N SER A 172 -4.05 -0.46 -1.03
CA SER A 172 -3.37 -0.47 -2.32
C SER A 172 -1.90 -0.79 -2.11
N GLY A 173 -1.30 -1.66 -2.93
CA GLY A 173 0.16 -1.83 -2.91
C GLY A 173 0.84 -0.57 -3.45
N TYR A 174 2.13 -0.37 -3.29
CA TYR A 174 2.89 0.59 -4.10
C TYR A 174 4.31 0.06 -4.31
N ASP A 175 4.89 0.40 -5.46
CA ASP A 175 6.27 0.04 -5.79
C ASP A 175 6.95 1.27 -6.39
N ALA A 176 7.98 1.76 -5.70
CA ALA A 176 8.82 2.87 -6.10
C ALA A 176 10.28 2.46 -5.98
N GLU A 177 11.18 3.20 -6.62
CA GLU A 177 12.59 2.82 -6.79
C GLU A 177 13.28 2.38 -5.49
N ARG A 178 12.99 3.06 -4.37
CA ARG A 178 13.58 2.78 -3.06
C ARG A 178 12.55 2.41 -1.99
N GLN A 179 11.27 2.33 -2.35
CA GLN A 179 10.22 2.12 -1.35
C GLN A 179 9.07 1.33 -1.95
N SER A 180 8.70 0.24 -1.31
CA SER A 180 7.56 -0.56 -1.70
C SER A 180 6.77 -0.94 -0.45
N GLY A 181 5.46 -1.12 -0.57
CA GLY A 181 4.64 -1.41 0.59
C GLY A 181 3.16 -1.44 0.28
N ILE A 182 2.37 -1.26 1.33
CA ILE A 182 0.92 -1.20 1.27
C ILE A 182 0.45 0.12 1.87
N LEU A 183 -0.42 0.82 1.15
CA LEU A 183 -1.28 1.87 1.68
C LEU A 183 -2.50 1.21 2.34
N PHE A 184 -2.85 1.67 3.53
CA PHE A 184 -3.91 1.14 4.37
C PHE A 184 -4.66 2.29 5.05
N GLN A 185 -5.95 2.42 4.76
CA GLN A 185 -6.81 3.43 5.36
C GLN A 185 -8.13 2.80 5.78
N THR A 186 -8.57 3.07 7.01
CA THR A 186 -9.91 2.70 7.47
C THR A 186 -10.88 3.83 7.15
N VAL A 187 -12.01 3.51 6.52
CA VAL A 187 -13.08 4.45 6.20
C VAL A 187 -14.41 3.96 6.78
N GLU A 188 -15.21 4.87 7.32
CA GLU A 188 -16.49 4.53 7.94
C GLU A 188 -17.65 5.06 7.10
N LEU A 189 -18.23 4.18 6.30
CA LEU A 189 -19.38 4.47 5.45
C LEU A 189 -20.64 4.56 6.31
N THR A 190 -21.32 5.71 6.24
CA THR A 190 -22.58 5.96 6.94
C THR A 190 -23.74 5.86 5.95
N ASP A 191 -24.79 6.66 6.12
CA ASP A 191 -25.88 6.84 5.17
C ASP A 191 -25.51 7.78 4.00
N LYS A 192 -24.25 8.25 3.94
CA LYS A 192 -23.76 9.16 2.90
C LYS A 192 -22.55 8.59 2.18
N PRO A 193 -22.38 8.89 0.87
CA PRO A 193 -21.18 8.56 0.14
C PRO A 193 -19.91 9.19 0.73
N ILE A 194 -18.77 8.55 0.49
CA ILE A 194 -17.46 9.01 0.96
C ILE A 194 -16.56 9.39 -0.22
N ARG A 195 -15.83 10.49 -0.02
CA ARG A 195 -14.69 10.89 -0.83
C ARG A 195 -13.44 10.87 0.03
N THR A 196 -12.40 10.20 -0.45
CA THR A 196 -11.14 10.07 0.30
C THR A 196 -9.93 10.09 -0.63
N GLN A 197 -8.74 10.04 -0.04
CA GLN A 197 -7.48 9.87 -0.75
C GLN A 197 -6.63 8.83 -0.01
N LEU A 198 -5.98 7.95 -0.78
CA LEU A 198 -4.89 7.11 -0.31
C LEU A 198 -3.58 7.82 -0.63
N THR A 199 -2.81 8.12 0.40
CA THR A 199 -1.59 8.93 0.32
C THR A 199 -0.42 8.27 1.03
N VAL A 200 0.77 8.89 0.96
CA VAL A 200 1.95 8.47 1.73
C VAL A 200 1.73 8.45 3.25
N ARG A 201 0.72 9.16 3.78
CA ARG A 201 0.37 9.12 5.21
C ARG A 201 -0.31 7.81 5.60
N ASP A 202 -0.88 7.11 4.63
CA ASP A 202 -1.58 5.85 4.79
C ASP A 202 -0.63 4.64 4.62
N ILE A 203 0.69 4.84 4.52
CA ILE A 203 1.66 3.74 4.44
C ILE A 203 1.57 2.89 5.71
N ASP A 204 1.37 1.58 5.53
CA ASP A 204 1.38 0.61 6.62
C ASP A 204 2.78 0.59 7.27
N PRO A 205 2.90 0.84 8.58
CA PRO A 205 4.20 0.93 9.24
C PRO A 205 4.92 -0.42 9.34
N VAL A 206 4.21 -1.53 9.15
CA VAL A 206 4.77 -2.88 9.19
C VAL A 206 4.99 -3.41 7.78
N LEU A 207 3.98 -3.34 6.91
CA LEU A 207 4.00 -3.84 5.54
C LEU A 207 4.57 -2.81 4.55
N ASN A 208 5.72 -2.25 4.91
CA ASN A 208 6.48 -1.30 4.12
C ASN A 208 7.97 -1.67 4.20
N PHE A 209 8.68 -1.39 3.12
CA PHE A 209 10.13 -1.49 3.05
C PHE A 209 10.70 -0.26 2.36
N TYR A 210 11.81 0.23 2.92
CA TYR A 210 12.61 1.32 2.36
C TYR A 210 14.07 0.87 2.25
N VAL A 211 14.68 1.13 1.09
CA VAL A 211 16.12 0.94 0.87
C VAL A 211 16.84 2.20 1.36
N GLU A 212 17.48 2.10 2.53
CA GLU A 212 18.33 3.17 3.07
C GLU A 212 19.51 3.50 2.15
N GLN A 213 19.90 4.78 2.11
CA GLN A 213 21.04 5.23 1.32
C GLN A 213 22.35 4.64 1.86
N GLY A 214 23.15 4.05 0.96
CA GLY A 214 24.35 3.31 1.32
C GLY A 214 24.09 1.85 1.72
N LYS A 215 22.83 1.40 1.72
CA LYS A 215 22.45 -0.01 1.98
C LYS A 215 21.74 -0.65 0.78
N GLU A 216 22.00 -0.16 -0.42
CA GLU A 216 21.47 -0.72 -1.66
C GLU A 216 22.02 -2.14 -1.92
N GLY A 217 23.22 -2.44 -1.41
CA GLY A 217 24.02 -3.58 -1.81
C GLY A 217 24.84 -3.27 -3.06
N VAL A 218 25.95 -3.99 -3.27
CA VAL A 218 27.00 -3.58 -4.22
C VAL A 218 26.44 -3.16 -5.60
N ALA A 219 26.61 -1.88 -5.97
CA ALA A 219 26.89 -1.53 -7.36
C ALA A 219 28.34 -1.90 -7.57
N VAL A 220 28.61 -3.13 -8.01
CA VAL A 220 29.96 -3.53 -8.39
C VAL A 220 30.32 -2.60 -9.56
N GLN A 221 31.18 -1.62 -9.31
CA GLN A 221 31.82 -0.87 -10.39
C GLN A 221 32.50 -1.93 -11.27
N LYS A 222 31.99 -2.07 -12.50
CA LYS A 222 32.67 -2.81 -13.55
C LYS A 222 33.90 -2.04 -13.98
#